data_AF-A0A2G5UKP7-F1
#
_entry.id   AF-A0A2G5UKP7-F1
#
_cell.length_a   1.000
_cell.length_b   1.000
_cell.length_c   1.000
_cell.angle_alpha   90.00
_cell.angle_beta   90.00
_cell.angle_gamma   90.00
#
_symmetry.space_group_name_H-M   'P 1'
#
loop_
_entity.id
_entity.type
_entity.pdbx_description
1 polymer ?
#
loop_
_entity_poly.entity_id
_entity_poly.type
_entity_poly.pdbx_seq_one_letter_code
_entity_poly.pdbx_strand_id
1 'polypeptide(L)'
;MSELQTLPNRPVTSIEISQKKSKIIAKLHFERPYENVTVEFLESDEFQEFLKNLLMNQETPLHIFKFELPVLKILEDSLKSRISLLQVRRIFLDVSDTNQLASIFKSLNSSTLKKVILRIDGKLDVDGMKFLENWKRSGVLILAFQIETASLEFLESINKLLYYYPSFRQIDIFYDNYEYDPCTFFEVPFEKLSENSIRIELFPKNLLAPYLVKLKLSNQMSLKVLENRLVMGKIVRYFKAFDIQNLRKTCTGIRSCVDYLKPEPLVEEYAIDMKSDKIITANVEIRSPFSYTECPFRKSISYKKTECTQNIVSEVLADFETILKDQKTCLEELRLYFLSYDSTNKPEEPVETLIPERLNPMTSEFLAGFEEILKKRSGLMKVKKLVLSNTRAEDVMQVLPYLDPKHLEKLEIDRRGYAIPDIPYDIEEMAKTEQWTNLKELKVKSELISTPIQKMNLTNCSEIFMRSVTRITSNDVIFLKENLLTPKLNLRFIIGFKDFVEDPQLNDFFGPPRNTFGTRRLWYFPIPGTNGKMLEIDLCERVSFRGVYSYSYNLFD
;
A
#
# COMPACT_ATOMS: atom_id res chain seq x y z
N MET A 1 -19.42 15.94 58.56
CA MET A 1 -18.28 16.27 59.48
C MET A 1 -18.01 15.25 60.60
N SER A 2 -18.56 14.02 60.58
CA SER A 2 -18.42 13.04 61.69
C SER A 2 -17.62 11.76 61.37
N GLU A 3 -17.09 11.58 60.15
CA GLU A 3 -16.20 10.45 59.81
C GLU A 3 -14.74 10.88 59.54
N LEU A 4 -14.46 12.19 59.57
CA LEU A 4 -13.14 12.77 59.27
C LEU A 4 -12.11 12.65 60.42
N GLN A 5 -12.50 12.15 61.60
CA GLN A 5 -11.62 12.13 62.79
C GLN A 5 -10.76 10.86 62.96
N THR A 6 -10.85 9.85 62.09
CA THR A 6 -10.07 8.61 62.26
C THR A 6 -9.62 7.97 60.94
N LEU A 7 -8.98 8.74 60.07
CA LEU A 7 -7.91 8.17 59.25
C LEU A 7 -6.61 8.44 60.01
N PRO A 8 -6.09 7.48 60.82
CA PRO A 8 -4.79 7.64 61.48
C PRO A 8 -3.72 7.85 60.41
N ASN A 9 -2.52 8.27 60.80
CA ASN A 9 -1.29 8.23 59.99
C ASN A 9 -1.03 6.81 59.42
N ARG A 10 -1.83 6.38 58.45
CA ARG A 10 -1.78 5.11 57.77
C ARG A 10 -1.24 5.40 56.37
N PRO A 11 -0.19 4.69 55.93
CA PRO A 11 0.38 4.92 54.61
C PRO A 11 -0.61 4.43 53.56
N VAL A 12 -1.40 5.34 52.98
CA VAL A 12 -2.24 5.03 51.82
C VAL A 12 -1.30 4.68 50.68
N THR A 13 -1.54 3.53 50.06
CA THR A 13 -0.73 3.03 48.94
C THR A 13 -1.48 3.13 47.62
N SER A 14 -2.82 3.08 47.62
CA SER A 14 -3.63 3.32 46.42
C SER A 14 -4.94 4.02 46.74
N ILE A 15 -5.40 4.85 45.81
CA ILE A 15 -6.67 5.58 45.91
C ILE A 15 -7.48 5.29 44.65
N GLU A 16 -8.73 4.90 44.80
CA GLU A 16 -9.68 4.75 43.69
C GLU A 16 -10.93 5.58 43.94
N ILE A 17 -11.23 6.48 43.00
CA ILE A 17 -12.39 7.37 43.04
C ILE A 17 -13.23 7.05 41.81
N SER A 18 -14.52 6.82 42.03
CA SER A 18 -15.49 6.50 40.98
C SER A 18 -16.87 7.03 41.34
N GLN A 19 -17.72 7.21 40.34
CA GLN A 19 -19.14 7.56 40.56
C GLN A 19 -20.02 6.34 40.32
N LYS A 20 -20.93 6.06 41.26
CA LYS A 20 -21.94 5.00 41.10
C LYS A 20 -23.31 5.57 41.45
N LYS A 21 -24.19 5.66 40.45
CA LYS A 21 -25.47 6.40 40.55
C LYS A 21 -25.19 7.87 40.93
N SER A 22 -25.90 8.41 41.91
CA SER A 22 -25.73 9.79 42.41
C SER A 22 -24.74 9.91 43.57
N LYS A 23 -23.84 8.94 43.77
CA LYS A 23 -22.84 8.93 44.85
C LYS A 23 -21.41 8.86 44.30
N ILE A 24 -20.51 9.62 44.91
CA ILE A 24 -19.07 9.51 44.69
C ILE A 24 -18.50 8.54 45.72
N ILE A 25 -17.72 7.56 45.28
CA ILE A 25 -17.14 6.52 46.13
C ILE A 25 -15.62 6.66 46.09
N ALA A 26 -14.99 6.83 47.25
CA ALA A 26 -13.55 6.83 47.43
C ALA A 26 -13.11 5.55 48.18
N LYS A 27 -12.30 4.72 47.53
CA LYS A 27 -11.67 3.54 48.13
C LYS A 27 -10.21 3.83 48.41
N LEU A 28 -9.80 3.64 49.66
CA LEU A 28 -8.45 3.84 50.14
C LEU A 28 -7.85 2.49 50.47
N HIS A 29 -6.72 2.18 49.84
CA HIS A 29 -5.94 0.98 50.10
C HIS A 29 -4.70 1.32 50.88
N PHE A 30 -4.41 0.52 51.91
CA PHE A 30 -3.31 0.77 52.82
C PHE A 30 -2.27 -0.34 52.75
N GLU A 31 -1.07 -0.05 53.22
CA GLU A 31 -0.04 -1.09 53.39
C GLU A 31 -0.49 -2.10 54.46
N ARG A 32 -0.16 -3.39 54.26
CA ARG A 32 -0.47 -4.42 55.26
C ARG A 32 0.18 -4.05 56.59
N PRO A 33 -0.51 -4.21 57.74
CA PRO A 33 -1.74 -4.99 57.94
C PRO A 33 -3.06 -4.20 57.92
N TYR A 34 -3.06 -2.92 57.51
CA TYR A 34 -4.27 -2.09 57.61
C TYR A 34 -5.38 -2.52 56.63
N GLU A 35 -6.63 -2.46 57.09
CA GLU A 35 -7.80 -2.73 56.25
C GLU A 35 -8.11 -1.57 55.31
N ASN A 36 -8.60 -1.91 54.11
CA ASN A 36 -9.04 -0.93 53.12
C ASN A 36 -10.31 -0.22 53.59
N VAL A 37 -10.42 1.07 53.29
CA VAL A 37 -11.57 1.90 53.68
C VAL A 37 -12.33 2.31 52.42
N THR A 38 -13.66 2.31 52.49
CA THR A 38 -14.53 2.86 51.44
C THR A 38 -15.40 3.95 52.06
N VAL A 39 -15.39 5.14 51.46
CA VAL A 39 -16.19 6.28 51.88
C VAL A 39 -17.12 6.67 50.73
N GLU A 40 -18.39 6.95 51.05
CA GLU A 40 -19.39 7.38 50.08
C GLU A 40 -19.80 8.83 50.35
N PHE A 41 -19.90 9.63 49.30
CA PHE A 41 -20.30 11.03 49.36
C PHE A 41 -21.55 11.25 48.50
N LEU A 42 -22.53 11.97 49.05
CA LEU A 42 -23.74 12.40 48.35
C LEU A 42 -23.58 13.80 47.76
N GLU A 43 -22.80 14.67 48.43
CA GLU A 43 -22.57 16.04 48.02
C GLU A 43 -21.15 16.23 47.47
N SER A 44 -21.03 17.00 46.38
CA SER A 44 -19.74 17.25 45.72
C SER A 44 -18.79 18.08 46.58
N ASP A 45 -19.32 18.99 47.40
CA ASP A 45 -18.52 19.89 48.25
C ASP A 45 -17.85 19.11 49.39
N GLU A 46 -18.57 18.18 50.02
CA GLU A 46 -18.01 17.28 51.04
C GLU A 46 -16.89 16.41 50.47
N PHE A 47 -17.08 15.89 49.25
CA PHE A 47 -16.06 15.11 48.56
C PHE A 47 -14.83 15.96 48.21
N GLN A 48 -15.02 17.20 47.76
CA GLN A 48 -13.91 18.09 47.42
C GLN A 48 -13.06 18.43 48.64
N GLU A 49 -13.69 18.73 49.77
CA GLU A 49 -12.98 18.98 51.03
C GLU A 49 -12.23 17.72 51.51
N PHE A 50 -12.88 16.55 51.43
CA PHE A 50 -12.23 15.27 51.74
C PHE A 50 -11.01 15.01 50.86
N LEU A 51 -11.13 15.14 49.53
CA LEU A 51 -10.04 14.86 48.60
C LEU A 51 -8.87 15.82 48.81
N LYS A 52 -9.17 17.10 49.04
CA LYS A 52 -8.16 18.11 49.36
C LYS A 52 -7.42 17.75 50.63
N ASN A 53 -8.12 17.45 51.72
CA ASN A 53 -7.49 17.08 53.00
C ASN A 53 -6.68 15.78 52.90
N LEU A 54 -7.19 14.77 52.18
CA LEU A 54 -6.48 13.52 51.94
C LEU A 54 -5.18 13.76 51.17
N LEU A 55 -5.26 14.47 50.04
CA LEU A 55 -4.09 14.76 49.21
C LEU A 55 -3.13 15.73 49.90
N MET A 56 -3.56 16.66 50.75
CA MET A 56 -2.65 17.52 51.52
C MET A 56 -1.75 16.73 52.47
N ASN A 57 -2.31 15.69 53.10
CA ASN A 57 -1.61 14.88 54.09
C ASN A 57 -0.94 13.63 53.50
N GLN A 58 -1.03 13.43 52.17
CA GLN A 58 -0.45 12.27 51.50
C GLN A 58 1.06 12.45 51.27
N GLU A 59 1.86 11.98 52.22
CA GLU A 59 3.32 11.97 52.13
C GLU A 59 3.88 10.69 51.50
N THR A 60 3.20 9.54 51.66
CA THR A 60 3.68 8.27 51.12
C THR A 60 3.44 8.15 49.61
N PRO A 61 4.39 7.62 48.82
CA PRO A 61 4.22 7.46 47.39
C PRO A 61 3.09 6.48 47.05
N LEU A 62 2.14 6.93 46.24
CA LEU A 62 1.04 6.09 45.76
C LEU A 62 1.53 5.11 44.67
N HIS A 63 1.13 3.85 44.78
CA HIS A 63 1.27 2.88 43.71
C HIS A 63 0.28 3.13 42.58
N ILE A 64 -0.98 3.38 42.93
CA ILE A 64 -2.07 3.63 41.98
C ILE A 64 -2.91 4.81 42.48
N PHE A 65 -3.22 5.74 41.59
CA PHE A 65 -4.25 6.73 41.81
C PHE A 65 -5.24 6.71 40.64
N LYS A 66 -6.47 6.28 40.90
CA LYS A 66 -7.52 6.16 39.91
C LYS A 66 -8.61 7.19 40.19
N PHE A 67 -8.87 8.07 39.22
CA PHE A 67 -9.84 9.15 39.31
C PHE A 67 -10.79 9.05 38.12
N GLU A 68 -11.94 8.41 38.33
CA GLU A 68 -12.98 8.15 37.32
C GLU A 68 -14.17 9.10 37.50
N LEU A 69 -13.88 10.41 37.61
CA LEU A 69 -14.90 11.46 37.54
C LEU A 69 -14.58 12.35 36.33
N PRO A 70 -15.56 12.69 35.49
CA PRO A 70 -15.34 13.50 34.28
C PRO A 70 -14.89 14.94 34.61
N VAL A 71 -15.22 15.44 35.80
CA VAL A 71 -14.84 16.79 36.25
C VAL A 71 -13.47 16.75 36.93
N LEU A 72 -12.40 16.81 36.12
CA LEU A 72 -11.02 16.83 36.62
C LEU A 72 -10.65 18.09 37.42
N LYS A 73 -11.48 19.13 37.38
CA LYS A 73 -11.27 20.38 38.12
C LYS A 73 -11.10 20.17 39.63
N ILE A 74 -11.90 19.26 40.20
CA ILE A 74 -11.84 18.91 41.64
C ILE A 74 -10.47 18.33 42.00
N LEU A 75 -9.93 17.46 41.13
CA LEU A 75 -8.60 16.90 41.30
C LEU A 75 -7.52 17.97 41.15
N GLU A 76 -7.64 18.82 40.13
CA GLU A 76 -6.70 19.91 39.87
C GLU A 76 -6.56 20.85 41.09
N ASP A 77 -7.67 21.30 41.65
CA ASP A 77 -7.69 22.23 42.79
C ASP A 77 -7.17 21.57 44.08
N SER A 78 -7.46 20.27 44.27
CA SER A 78 -6.93 19.48 45.39
C SER A 78 -5.42 19.29 45.29
N LEU A 79 -4.89 19.03 44.08
CA LEU A 79 -3.45 18.90 43.84
C LEU A 79 -2.72 20.23 43.99
N LYS A 80 -3.29 21.34 43.51
CA LYS A 80 -2.70 22.69 43.65
C LYS A 80 -2.58 23.17 45.09
N SER A 81 -3.40 22.63 45.99
CA SER A 81 -3.34 22.97 47.41
C SER A 81 -2.07 22.42 48.08
N ARG A 82 -1.45 21.39 47.50
CA ARG A 82 -0.24 20.76 48.05
C ARG A 82 0.99 21.67 47.91
N ILE A 83 1.83 21.65 48.94
CA ILE A 83 3.14 22.33 48.93
C ILE A 83 4.17 21.52 48.12
N SER A 84 4.01 20.20 48.05
CA SER A 84 4.92 19.27 47.35
C SER A 84 4.22 18.49 46.23
N LEU A 85 4.98 18.15 45.19
CA LEU A 85 4.51 17.33 44.07
C LEU A 85 4.02 15.96 44.56
N LEU A 86 2.85 15.53 44.09
CA LEU A 86 2.31 14.22 44.43
C LEU A 86 3.20 13.12 43.84
N GLN A 87 3.67 12.22 44.71
CA GLN A 87 4.42 11.04 44.31
C GLN A 87 3.46 9.90 44.00
N VAL A 88 3.36 9.53 42.72
CA VAL A 88 2.50 8.44 42.26
C VAL A 88 3.20 7.64 41.15
N ARG A 89 3.05 6.31 41.17
CA ARG A 89 3.63 5.42 40.14
C ARG A 89 2.72 5.23 38.94
N ARG A 90 1.41 5.09 39.16
CA ARG A 90 0.41 4.89 38.11
C ARG A 90 -0.79 5.79 38.34
N ILE A 91 -1.18 6.57 37.35
CA ILE A 91 -2.37 7.42 37.42
C ILE A 91 -3.36 7.02 36.32
N PHE A 92 -4.64 6.98 36.69
CA PHE A 92 -5.75 6.73 35.79
C PHE A 92 -6.70 7.92 35.86
N LEU A 93 -6.98 8.54 34.73
CA LEU A 93 -7.82 9.74 34.65
C LEU A 93 -8.91 9.54 33.60
N ASP A 94 -10.13 9.96 33.92
CA ASP A 94 -11.20 10.16 32.95
C ASP A 94 -11.12 11.58 32.39
N VAL A 95 -11.00 11.73 31.07
CA VAL A 95 -10.61 12.99 30.42
C VAL A 95 -11.62 13.37 29.35
N SER A 96 -12.42 14.39 29.64
CA SER A 96 -13.31 15.02 28.65
C SER A 96 -12.62 16.12 27.83
N ASP A 97 -11.58 16.76 28.39
CA ASP A 97 -10.78 17.81 27.73
C ASP A 97 -9.30 17.67 28.11
N THR A 98 -8.46 17.42 27.09
CA THR A 98 -7.03 17.15 27.26
C THR A 98 -6.25 18.38 27.71
N ASN A 99 -6.78 19.60 27.51
CA ASN A 99 -6.12 20.83 27.95
C ASN A 99 -5.99 20.94 29.48
N GLN A 100 -6.82 20.21 30.23
CA GLN A 100 -6.78 20.17 31.69
C GLN A 100 -5.59 19.36 32.22
N LEU A 101 -5.04 18.44 31.43
CA LEU A 101 -3.97 17.54 31.84
C LEU A 101 -2.68 18.29 32.19
N ALA A 102 -2.35 19.37 31.45
CA ALA A 102 -1.11 20.11 31.67
C ALA A 102 -0.98 20.64 33.11
N SER A 103 -2.10 21.06 33.71
CA SER A 103 -2.12 21.58 35.08
C SER A 103 -1.98 20.48 36.12
N ILE A 104 -2.66 19.35 35.92
CA ILE A 104 -2.55 18.18 36.79
C ILE A 104 -1.11 17.68 36.81
N PHE A 105 -0.52 17.50 35.63
CA PHE A 105 0.84 17.01 35.50
C PHE A 105 1.84 17.93 36.19
N LYS A 106 1.71 19.27 36.10
CA LYS A 106 2.59 20.20 36.85
C LYS A 106 2.64 19.92 38.36
N SER A 107 1.61 19.31 38.93
CA SER A 107 1.52 18.96 40.35
C SER A 107 1.96 17.52 40.67
N LEU A 108 2.44 16.75 39.68
CA LEU A 108 2.93 15.38 39.84
C LEU A 108 4.46 15.30 39.83
N ASN A 109 5.00 14.36 40.59
CA ASN A 109 6.44 14.11 40.61
C ASN A 109 6.84 13.24 39.40
N SER A 110 7.63 13.79 38.48
CA SER A 110 8.09 13.09 37.28
C SER A 110 9.00 11.89 37.57
N SER A 111 9.70 11.87 38.71
CA SER A 111 10.63 10.77 39.06
C SER A 111 9.93 9.49 39.49
N THR A 112 8.71 9.60 39.99
CA THR A 112 7.95 8.44 40.47
C THR A 112 6.97 7.91 39.44
N LEU A 113 6.47 8.77 38.55
CA LEU A 113 5.42 8.43 37.58
C LEU A 113 5.96 7.51 36.48
N LYS A 114 5.38 6.31 36.37
CA LYS A 114 5.76 5.29 35.37
C LYS A 114 4.70 5.04 34.32
N LYS A 115 3.41 5.11 34.69
CA LYS A 115 2.29 4.84 33.78
C LYS A 115 1.15 5.84 33.94
N VAL A 116 0.65 6.35 32.83
CA VAL A 116 -0.53 7.20 32.74
C VAL A 116 -1.55 6.46 31.88
N ILE A 117 -2.77 6.30 32.40
CA ILE A 117 -3.88 5.68 31.69
C ILE A 117 -4.99 6.73 31.59
N LEU A 118 -5.36 7.09 30.36
CA LEU A 118 -6.37 8.09 30.08
C LEU A 118 -7.59 7.37 29.48
N ARG A 119 -8.73 7.48 30.14
CA ARG A 119 -10.02 7.19 29.50
C ARG A 119 -10.47 8.46 28.79
N ILE A 120 -10.76 8.35 27.50
CA ILE A 120 -11.15 9.50 26.67
C ILE A 120 -12.55 9.23 26.14
N ASP A 121 -13.50 10.05 26.57
CA ASP A 121 -14.93 9.99 26.20
C ASP A 121 -15.29 11.00 25.09
N GLY A 122 -14.27 11.61 24.46
CA GLY A 122 -14.45 12.66 23.46
C GLY A 122 -13.27 12.80 22.50
N LYS A 123 -13.11 13.98 21.90
CA LYS A 123 -12.03 14.23 20.95
C LYS A 123 -10.68 14.36 21.65
N LEU A 124 -9.70 13.58 21.18
CA LEU A 124 -8.30 13.71 21.59
C LEU A 124 -7.67 14.94 20.91
N ASP A 125 -7.58 16.06 21.63
CA ASP A 125 -6.79 17.21 21.20
C ASP A 125 -5.32 17.05 21.65
N VAL A 126 -4.45 16.89 20.66
CA VAL A 126 -3.00 16.69 20.85
C VAL A 126 -2.32 17.97 21.35
N ASP A 127 -2.89 19.15 21.07
CA ASP A 127 -2.33 20.42 21.53
C ASP A 127 -2.34 20.53 23.05
N GLY A 128 -3.40 20.00 23.69
CA GLY A 128 -3.50 19.85 25.14
C GLY A 128 -2.43 18.92 25.76
N MET A 129 -1.73 18.13 24.95
CA MET A 129 -0.66 17.20 25.39
C MET A 129 0.75 17.69 25.09
N LYS A 130 0.93 18.87 24.49
CA LYS A 130 2.27 19.44 24.17
C LYS A 130 3.21 19.56 25.37
N PHE A 131 2.66 19.70 26.58
CA PHE A 131 3.45 19.78 27.81
C PHE A 131 4.33 18.53 28.05
N LEU A 132 3.98 17.39 27.43
CA LEU A 132 4.73 16.14 27.55
C LEU A 132 6.09 16.20 26.84
N GLU A 133 6.30 17.10 25.88
CA GLU A 133 7.58 17.26 25.16
C GLU A 133 8.75 17.58 26.10
N ASN A 134 8.48 18.33 27.18
CA ASN A 134 9.47 18.79 28.15
C ASN A 134 9.33 18.10 29.52
N TRP A 135 8.56 17.01 29.62
CA TRP A 135 8.35 16.29 30.87
C TRP A 135 9.68 15.69 31.35
N LYS A 136 10.19 16.21 32.49
CA LYS A 136 11.57 16.00 32.96
C LYS A 136 11.98 14.51 33.07
N ARG A 137 12.75 14.06 32.06
CA ARG A 137 13.82 13.01 31.93
C ARG A 137 14.14 11.99 33.05
N SER A 138 13.27 11.63 33.98
CA SER A 138 13.60 10.62 35.02
C SER A 138 13.26 9.17 34.65
N GLY A 139 12.59 8.92 33.53
CA GLY A 139 12.26 7.57 33.09
C GLY A 139 11.33 7.56 31.88
N VAL A 140 11.33 6.45 31.16
CA VAL A 140 10.55 6.29 29.93
C VAL A 140 9.08 6.02 30.31
N LEU A 141 8.21 7.03 30.13
CA LEU A 141 6.80 7.00 30.54
C LEU A 141 5.97 6.03 29.69
N ILE A 142 5.07 5.25 30.29
CA ILE A 142 4.07 4.46 29.57
C ILE A 142 2.78 5.27 29.49
N LEU A 143 2.30 5.55 28.29
CA LEU A 143 0.99 6.18 28.07
C LEU A 143 0.02 5.11 27.58
N ALA A 144 -1.21 5.13 28.09
CA ALA A 144 -2.24 4.20 27.69
C ALA A 144 -3.57 4.93 27.50
N PHE A 145 -4.29 4.57 26.44
CA PHE A 145 -5.59 5.13 26.12
C PHE A 145 -6.66 4.05 26.25
N GLN A 146 -7.75 4.36 26.94
CA GLN A 146 -8.98 3.58 26.97
C GLN A 146 -10.08 4.39 26.28
N ILE A 147 -10.61 3.87 25.19
CA ILE A 147 -11.62 4.55 24.38
C ILE A 147 -12.77 3.59 24.05
N GLU A 148 -13.97 4.10 23.83
CA GLU A 148 -15.08 3.27 23.38
C GLU A 148 -14.90 2.87 21.91
N THR A 149 -14.65 3.85 21.03
CA THR A 149 -14.52 3.61 19.59
C THR A 149 -13.22 4.20 19.03
N ALA A 150 -12.41 3.37 18.36
CA ALA A 150 -11.26 3.83 17.59
C ALA A 150 -11.71 4.46 16.25
N SER A 151 -11.98 5.76 16.29
CA SER A 151 -12.30 6.58 15.12
C SER A 151 -11.04 7.03 14.36
N LEU A 152 -11.21 7.42 13.09
CA LEU A 152 -10.11 7.96 12.28
C LEU A 152 -9.44 9.16 12.95
N GLU A 153 -10.25 10.09 13.47
CA GLU A 153 -9.77 11.31 14.10
C GLU A 153 -8.91 11.02 15.34
N PHE A 154 -9.31 10.02 16.15
CA PHE A 154 -8.50 9.57 17.29
C PHE A 154 -7.16 8.99 16.83
N LEU A 155 -7.18 8.09 15.83
CA LEU A 155 -5.97 7.44 15.33
C LEU A 155 -5.00 8.44 14.70
N GLU A 156 -5.51 9.45 13.97
CA GLU A 156 -4.71 10.57 13.46
C GLU A 156 -4.08 11.40 14.60
N SER A 157 -4.81 11.64 15.68
CA SER A 157 -4.29 12.31 16.87
C SER A 157 -3.19 11.50 17.54
N ILE A 158 -3.33 10.18 17.64
CA ILE A 158 -2.23 9.31 18.10
C ILE A 158 -1.02 9.41 17.17
N ASN A 159 -1.22 9.40 15.85
CA ASN A 159 -0.13 9.55 14.89
C ASN A 159 0.61 10.88 15.06
N LYS A 160 -0.13 11.96 15.35
CA LYS A 160 0.47 13.26 15.73
C LYS A 160 1.21 13.18 17.07
N LEU A 161 0.71 12.41 18.04
CA LEU A 161 1.35 12.22 19.33
C LEU A 161 2.70 11.48 19.22
N LEU A 162 2.82 10.58 18.24
CA LEU A 162 4.08 9.88 17.94
C LEU A 162 5.24 10.84 17.60
N TYR A 163 4.97 12.08 17.17
CA TYR A 163 6.02 13.09 16.98
C TYR A 163 6.67 13.56 18.30
N TYR A 164 6.01 13.35 19.44
CA TYR A 164 6.54 13.66 20.78
C TYR A 164 7.18 12.44 21.46
N TYR A 165 7.64 11.46 20.69
CA TYR A 165 8.18 10.18 21.16
C TYR A 165 9.33 10.23 22.18
N PRO A 166 10.21 11.26 22.28
CA PRO A 166 11.32 11.23 23.25
C PRO A 166 10.87 11.11 24.71
N SER A 167 9.58 11.35 24.98
CA SER A 167 8.98 11.34 26.31
C SER A 167 8.39 9.99 26.72
N PHE A 168 8.18 9.04 25.79
CA PHE A 168 7.43 7.81 26.06
C PHE A 168 8.18 6.54 25.64
N ARG A 169 7.90 5.44 26.35
CA ARG A 169 8.44 4.10 26.04
C ARG A 169 7.55 3.38 25.07
N GLN A 170 6.26 3.47 25.36
CA GLN A 170 5.22 2.78 24.65
C GLN A 170 3.92 3.55 24.79
N ILE A 171 3.07 3.41 23.78
CA ILE A 171 1.68 3.84 23.80
C ILE A 171 0.83 2.58 23.69
N ASP A 172 0.05 2.28 24.73
CA ASP A 172 -0.95 1.21 24.71
C ASP A 172 -2.32 1.81 24.32
N ILE A 173 -3.08 1.17 23.44
CA ILE A 173 -4.42 1.61 23.04
C ILE A 173 -5.39 0.45 23.27
N PHE A 174 -6.43 0.70 24.05
CA PHE A 174 -7.51 -0.22 24.37
C PHE A 174 -8.81 0.39 23.84
N TYR A 175 -9.55 -0.37 23.04
CA TYR A 175 -10.78 0.08 22.40
C TYR A 175 -11.87 -0.99 22.47
N ASP A 176 -13.13 -0.61 22.67
CA ASP A 176 -14.23 -1.57 22.68
C ASP A 176 -14.69 -1.90 21.25
N ASN A 177 -14.74 -0.90 20.38
CA ASN A 177 -15.10 -0.99 18.96
C ASN A 177 -14.12 -0.19 18.09
N TYR A 178 -14.15 -0.38 16.77
CA TYR A 178 -13.37 0.43 15.83
C TYR A 178 -14.14 0.72 14.54
N GLU A 179 -14.06 1.97 14.07
CA GLU A 179 -14.49 2.36 12.72
C GLU A 179 -13.39 2.08 11.69
N TYR A 180 -12.13 2.26 12.13
CA TYR A 180 -10.93 1.99 11.36
C TYR A 180 -10.07 1.01 12.13
N ASP A 181 -9.71 -0.11 11.52
CA ASP A 181 -8.90 -1.13 12.17
C ASP A 181 -7.53 -0.54 12.56
N PRO A 182 -7.23 -0.37 13.87
CA PRO A 182 -5.97 0.19 14.33
C PRO A 182 -4.77 -0.65 13.89
N CYS A 183 -4.97 -1.95 13.61
CA CYS A 183 -3.92 -2.84 13.12
C CYS A 183 -3.49 -2.54 11.67
N THR A 184 -4.33 -1.83 10.91
CA THR A 184 -4.05 -1.44 9.52
C THR A 184 -3.67 0.03 9.37
N PHE A 185 -3.91 0.83 10.41
CA PHE A 185 -3.74 2.28 10.37
C PHE A 185 -2.29 2.73 10.60
N PHE A 186 -1.61 2.14 11.59
CA PHE A 186 -0.28 2.60 12.00
C PHE A 186 0.81 2.05 11.08
N GLU A 187 1.61 2.95 10.51
CA GLU A 187 2.82 2.60 9.75
C GLU A 187 3.99 2.17 10.66
N VAL A 188 3.87 2.41 11.97
CA VAL A 188 4.84 2.00 13.01
C VAL A 188 4.68 0.54 13.39
N PRO A 189 5.78 -0.19 13.66
CA PRO A 189 5.67 -1.50 14.28
C PRO A 189 4.89 -1.42 15.60
N PHE A 190 3.87 -2.26 15.73
CA PHE A 190 3.08 -2.41 16.94
C PHE A 190 2.90 -3.90 17.28
N GLU A 191 2.64 -4.18 18.54
CA GLU A 191 2.30 -5.50 19.08
C GLU A 191 0.79 -5.54 19.35
N LYS A 192 0.08 -6.54 18.79
CA LYS A 192 -1.31 -6.80 19.17
C LYS A 192 -1.32 -7.53 20.51
N LEU A 193 -1.87 -6.89 21.55
CA LEU A 193 -1.91 -7.45 22.91
C LEU A 193 -3.14 -8.35 23.12
N SER A 194 -4.27 -7.99 22.51
CA SER A 194 -5.51 -8.76 22.47
C SER A 194 -6.33 -8.40 21.23
N GLU A 195 -7.53 -8.96 21.06
CA GLU A 195 -8.44 -8.60 19.96
C GLU A 195 -8.68 -7.08 19.88
N ASN A 196 -8.77 -6.45 21.05
CA ASN A 196 -9.21 -5.08 21.27
C ASN A 196 -8.11 -4.17 21.87
N SER A 197 -6.84 -4.56 21.70
CA SER A 197 -5.74 -3.72 22.18
C SER A 197 -4.44 -3.89 21.40
N ILE A 198 -3.76 -2.76 21.22
CA ILE A 198 -2.47 -2.66 20.53
C ILE A 198 -1.46 -1.89 21.38
N ARG A 199 -0.18 -2.18 21.17
CA ARG A 199 0.97 -1.50 21.79
C ARG A 199 1.93 -1.01 20.74
N ILE A 200 2.23 0.27 20.75
CA ILE A 200 3.28 0.87 19.94
C ILE A 200 4.52 1.02 20.81
N GLU A 201 5.59 0.28 20.52
CA GLU A 201 6.86 0.38 21.23
C GLU A 201 7.82 1.38 20.57
N LEU A 202 8.24 2.40 21.32
CA LEU A 202 9.05 3.51 20.85
C LEU A 202 10.54 3.27 21.19
N PHE A 203 11.16 2.27 20.55
CA PHE A 203 12.60 2.01 20.69
C PHE A 203 13.44 2.79 19.66
N PRO A 204 14.70 3.18 19.98
CA PRO A 204 15.63 3.81 19.02
C PRO A 204 15.76 3.12 17.66
N LYS A 205 15.62 1.79 17.61
CA LYS A 205 15.61 1.00 16.36
C LYS A 205 14.32 1.15 15.54
N ASN A 206 13.17 1.37 16.19
CA ASN A 206 11.89 1.66 15.55
C ASN A 206 11.79 3.14 15.14
N LEU A 207 12.65 4.00 15.71
CA LEU A 207 12.75 5.44 15.46
C LEU A 207 13.57 5.81 14.21
N LEU A 208 14.11 4.84 13.46
CA LEU A 208 14.75 5.07 12.16
C LEU A 208 13.74 5.03 10.99
N ALA A 209 12.45 4.85 11.29
CA ALA A 209 11.41 4.93 10.29
C ALA A 209 11.30 6.37 9.75
N PRO A 210 11.41 6.60 8.42
CA PRO A 210 11.54 7.93 7.82
C PRO A 210 10.44 8.94 8.18
N TYR A 211 9.27 8.48 8.64
CA TYR A 211 8.11 9.30 8.96
C TYR A 211 8.04 9.79 10.42
N LEU A 212 8.77 9.19 11.38
CA LEU A 212 8.78 9.63 12.79
C LEU A 212 9.87 10.63 13.13
N VAL A 213 10.88 10.78 12.27
CA VAL A 213 12.00 11.67 12.58
C VAL A 213 11.73 13.04 11.98
N LYS A 214 11.44 14.01 12.85
CA LYS A 214 11.63 15.43 12.51
C LYS A 214 13.14 15.71 12.50
N LEU A 215 13.87 15.16 11.52
CA LEU A 215 15.26 15.55 11.23
C LEU A 215 15.21 16.97 10.65
N LYS A 216 15.07 17.98 11.50
CA LYS A 216 15.59 19.30 11.15
C LYS A 216 17.12 19.16 11.22
N LEU A 217 17.77 19.13 10.06
CA LEU A 217 19.22 19.36 9.94
C LEU A 217 19.53 20.75 10.51
N SER A 218 19.74 20.84 11.82
CA SER A 218 19.92 22.11 12.55
C SER A 218 21.37 22.56 12.63
N ASN A 219 22.33 21.68 12.30
CA ASN A 219 23.75 22.01 12.32
C ASN A 219 24.29 22.28 10.91
N GLN A 220 24.88 23.48 10.72
CA GLN A 220 25.55 23.90 9.48
C GLN A 220 26.58 22.88 8.97
N MET A 221 27.23 22.12 9.85
CA MET A 221 28.22 21.12 9.45
C MET A 221 27.58 20.00 8.61
N SER A 222 26.42 19.49 9.03
CA SER A 222 25.71 18.42 8.33
C SER A 222 25.19 18.89 6.97
N LEU A 223 24.71 20.14 6.87
CA LEU A 223 24.35 20.76 5.60
C LEU A 223 25.56 20.89 4.68
N LYS A 224 26.70 21.39 5.18
CA LYS A 224 27.95 21.48 4.38
C LYS A 224 28.40 20.12 3.84
N VAL A 225 28.19 19.04 4.58
CA VAL A 225 28.54 17.67 4.15
C VAL A 225 27.54 17.14 3.12
N LEU A 226 26.23 17.27 3.35
CA LEU A 226 25.20 16.73 2.46
C LEU A 226 24.98 17.59 1.20
N GLU A 227 25.29 18.88 1.25
CA GLU A 227 25.31 19.77 0.09
C GLU A 227 26.61 19.64 -0.73
N ASN A 228 27.62 18.94 -0.20
CA ASN A 228 28.83 18.63 -0.94
C ASN A 228 28.59 17.51 -1.96
N ARG A 229 28.70 17.85 -3.25
CA ARG A 229 28.46 16.93 -4.37
C ARG A 229 29.35 15.69 -4.37
N LEU A 230 30.59 15.79 -3.92
CA LEU A 230 31.52 14.65 -3.89
C LEU A 230 31.13 13.64 -2.81
N VAL A 231 30.78 14.13 -1.62
CA VAL A 231 30.32 13.28 -0.52
C VAL A 231 28.96 12.69 -0.89
N MET A 232 28.01 13.54 -1.29
CA MET A 232 26.67 13.12 -1.67
C MET A 232 26.69 12.12 -2.82
N GLY A 233 27.57 12.31 -3.81
CA GLY A 233 27.77 11.38 -4.93
C GLY A 233 28.24 9.98 -4.51
N LYS A 234 28.86 9.84 -3.33
CA LYS A 234 29.16 8.52 -2.74
C LYS A 234 27.97 7.95 -1.97
N ILE A 235 27.20 8.80 -1.28
CA ILE A 235 26.04 8.41 -0.48
C ILE A 235 24.88 7.92 -1.37
N VAL A 236 24.51 8.71 -2.39
CA VAL A 236 23.35 8.41 -3.25
C VAL A 236 23.49 7.12 -4.06
N ARG A 237 24.70 6.56 -4.17
CA ARG A 237 24.93 5.24 -4.80
C ARG A 237 24.27 4.10 -4.03
N TYR A 238 24.00 4.30 -2.75
CA TYR A 238 23.32 3.32 -1.90
C TYR A 238 21.81 3.57 -1.83
N PHE A 239 21.33 4.65 -2.45
CA PHE A 239 19.94 5.09 -2.35
C PHE A 239 19.16 4.65 -3.58
N LYS A 240 17.89 4.31 -3.38
CA LYS A 240 16.97 3.97 -4.47
C LYS A 240 15.85 4.99 -4.56
N ALA A 241 14.85 4.73 -5.41
CA ALA A 241 13.76 5.65 -5.73
C ALA A 241 13.22 6.40 -4.50
N PHE A 242 12.78 5.70 -3.45
CA PHE A 242 12.20 6.36 -2.28
C PHE A 242 13.22 7.05 -1.37
N ASP A 243 14.42 6.51 -1.23
CA ASP A 243 15.49 7.16 -0.47
C ASP A 243 15.90 8.48 -1.14
N ILE A 244 16.00 8.47 -2.47
CA ILE A 244 16.27 9.65 -3.30
C ILE A 244 15.17 10.70 -3.10
N GLN A 245 13.89 10.33 -3.17
CA GLN A 245 12.80 11.28 -2.98
C GLN A 245 12.73 11.80 -1.53
N ASN A 246 12.95 10.95 -0.54
CA ASN A 246 13.02 11.36 0.86
C ASN A 246 14.14 12.38 1.06
N LEU A 247 15.31 12.12 0.50
CA LEU A 247 16.46 13.01 0.57
C LEU A 247 16.16 14.37 -0.09
N ARG A 248 15.54 14.37 -1.29
CA ARG A 248 15.11 15.60 -1.99
C ARG A 248 14.09 16.41 -1.19
N LYS A 249 13.28 15.79 -0.33
CA LYS A 249 12.26 16.49 0.49
C LYS A 249 12.83 17.15 1.74
N THR A 250 14.10 16.90 2.10
CA THR A 250 14.72 17.44 3.34
C THR A 250 15.04 18.94 3.30
N CYS A 251 15.88 19.41 2.37
CA CYS A 251 16.20 20.82 2.19
C CYS A 251 16.53 21.18 0.74
N THR A 252 16.53 22.47 0.41
CA THR A 252 16.77 22.99 -0.94
C THR A 252 18.19 22.74 -1.44
N GLY A 253 19.20 22.83 -0.57
CA GLY A 253 20.60 22.56 -0.92
C GLY A 253 20.84 21.10 -1.27
N ILE A 254 20.34 20.18 -0.44
CA ILE A 254 20.39 18.73 -0.70
C ILE A 254 19.63 18.39 -1.99
N ARG A 255 18.43 18.94 -2.18
CA ARG A 255 17.65 18.76 -3.42
C ARG A 255 18.45 19.17 -4.65
N SER A 256 19.07 20.36 -4.61
CA SER A 256 19.91 20.86 -5.71
C SER A 256 21.11 19.97 -5.97
N CYS A 257 21.69 19.38 -4.92
CA CYS A 257 22.78 18.43 -5.02
C CYS A 257 22.33 17.11 -5.70
N VAL A 258 21.19 16.55 -5.27
CA VAL A 258 20.60 15.34 -5.86
C VAL A 258 20.22 15.57 -7.31
N ASP A 259 19.55 16.69 -7.63
CA ASP A 259 19.12 17.04 -8.99
C ASP A 259 20.32 17.23 -9.93
N TYR A 260 21.47 17.69 -9.42
CA TYR A 260 22.74 17.74 -10.16
C TYR A 260 23.33 16.35 -10.39
N LEU A 261 23.32 15.49 -9.38
CA LEU A 261 23.93 14.15 -9.43
C LEU A 261 23.13 13.15 -10.25
N LYS A 262 21.80 13.32 -10.35
CA LYS A 262 20.89 12.44 -11.11
C LYS A 262 21.06 10.96 -10.75
N PRO A 263 20.92 10.60 -9.46
CA PRO A 263 21.07 9.21 -9.04
C PRO A 263 19.99 8.32 -9.67
N GLU A 264 20.37 7.08 -9.95
CA GLU A 264 19.46 6.12 -10.56
C GLU A 264 18.48 5.53 -9.53
N PRO A 265 17.17 5.55 -9.79
CA PRO A 265 16.17 5.09 -8.83
C PRO A 265 16.08 3.56 -8.68
N LEU A 266 16.59 2.78 -9.64
CA LEU A 266 16.63 1.30 -9.62
C LEU A 266 15.26 0.65 -9.39
N VAL A 267 14.22 1.19 -10.01
CA VAL A 267 12.88 0.59 -10.03
C VAL A 267 12.90 -0.65 -10.92
N GLU A 268 12.35 -1.76 -10.42
CA GLU A 268 12.21 -3.02 -11.16
C GLU A 268 10.81 -3.15 -11.75
N GLU A 269 9.77 -2.90 -10.96
CA GLU A 269 8.39 -2.96 -11.43
C GLU A 269 7.65 -1.67 -11.12
N TYR A 270 6.80 -1.24 -12.04
CA TYR A 270 5.87 -0.14 -11.84
C TYR A 270 4.48 -0.55 -12.32
N ALA A 271 3.50 -0.53 -11.42
CA ALA A 271 2.12 -0.86 -11.74
C ALA A 271 1.18 0.28 -11.36
N ILE A 272 0.37 0.74 -12.30
CA ILE A 272 -0.68 1.73 -12.08
C ILE A 272 -2.03 1.03 -12.17
N ASP A 273 -2.82 1.18 -11.13
CA ASP A 273 -4.11 0.54 -10.97
C ASP A 273 -5.20 1.61 -10.79
N MET A 274 -5.97 1.83 -11.86
CA MET A 274 -7.08 2.78 -11.95
C MET A 274 -8.41 2.02 -11.87
N LYS A 275 -8.62 1.34 -10.73
CA LYS A 275 -9.82 0.54 -10.40
C LYS A 275 -11.06 1.36 -10.08
N SER A 276 -10.95 2.66 -9.87
CA SER A 276 -12.09 3.55 -9.63
C SER A 276 -11.77 4.96 -10.12
N ASP A 277 -12.80 5.74 -10.41
CA ASP A 277 -12.72 7.19 -10.68
C ASP A 277 -12.35 8.01 -9.42
N LYS A 278 -12.34 7.36 -8.25
CA LYS A 278 -12.06 7.97 -6.95
C LYS A 278 -10.66 7.66 -6.43
N ILE A 279 -10.08 6.54 -6.84
CA ILE A 279 -8.82 6.03 -6.30
C ILE A 279 -7.97 5.46 -7.43
N ILE A 280 -6.77 6.01 -7.56
CA ILE A 280 -5.68 5.45 -8.38
C ILE A 280 -4.61 4.94 -7.41
N THR A 281 -4.00 3.80 -7.71
CA THR A 281 -2.90 3.25 -6.92
C THR A 281 -1.68 3.02 -7.79
N ALA A 282 -0.52 3.55 -7.39
CA ALA A 282 0.77 3.25 -8.00
C ALA A 282 1.56 2.31 -7.08
N ASN A 283 1.90 1.12 -7.57
CA ASN A 283 2.76 0.17 -6.88
C ASN A 283 4.13 0.18 -7.52
N VAL A 284 5.16 0.42 -6.72
CA VAL A 284 6.55 0.50 -7.18
C VAL A 284 7.36 -0.53 -6.43
N GLU A 285 8.07 -1.36 -7.18
CA GLU A 285 8.95 -2.40 -6.66
C GLU A 285 10.41 -2.05 -6.95
N ILE A 286 11.25 -2.20 -5.93
CA ILE A 286 12.66 -1.83 -6.00
C ILE A 286 13.52 -3.04 -5.67
N ARG A 287 14.56 -3.23 -6.49
CA ARG A 287 15.57 -4.28 -6.34
C ARG A 287 16.13 -4.32 -4.92
N SER A 288 16.08 -5.45 -4.21
CA SER A 288 16.75 -5.60 -2.90
C SER A 288 18.24 -5.92 -3.05
N PRO A 289 19.18 -5.31 -2.29
CA PRO A 289 20.61 -5.61 -2.35
C PRO A 289 21.01 -6.75 -1.41
N PHE A 290 20.10 -7.20 -0.53
CA PHE A 290 20.39 -8.16 0.55
C PHE A 290 19.48 -9.38 0.39
N SER A 291 19.73 -10.20 -0.63
CA SER A 291 18.97 -11.41 -0.88
C SER A 291 19.64 -12.63 -0.24
N TYR A 292 19.20 -12.96 0.96
CA TYR A 292 19.10 -14.37 1.41
C TYR A 292 17.74 -14.69 2.05
N THR A 293 16.89 -13.70 2.31
CA THR A 293 15.50 -13.91 2.75
C THR A 293 14.55 -13.07 1.91
N GLU A 294 13.84 -13.78 1.05
CA GLU A 294 12.67 -13.46 0.23
C GLU A 294 11.86 -12.20 0.65
N CYS A 295 12.00 -11.10 -0.10
CA CYS A 295 10.91 -10.30 -0.68
C CYS A 295 11.49 -9.00 -1.26
N PRO A 296 11.16 -8.63 -2.51
CA PRO A 296 11.47 -7.31 -3.05
C PRO A 296 10.75 -6.21 -2.24
N PHE A 297 11.37 -5.03 -2.12
CA PHE A 297 10.74 -3.91 -1.42
C PHE A 297 9.67 -3.30 -2.31
N ARG A 298 8.40 -3.50 -1.94
CA ARG A 298 7.24 -2.96 -2.66
C ARG A 298 6.60 -1.84 -1.85
N LYS A 299 6.36 -0.70 -2.49
CA LYS A 299 5.61 0.42 -1.90
C LYS A 299 4.40 0.74 -2.76
N SER A 300 3.27 0.92 -2.10
CA SER A 300 2.01 1.34 -2.71
C SER A 300 1.76 2.82 -2.39
N ILE A 301 1.39 3.60 -3.40
CA ILE A 301 1.00 5.01 -3.29
C ILE A 301 -0.45 5.11 -3.72
N SER A 302 -1.32 5.55 -2.82
CA SER A 302 -2.76 5.69 -3.09
C SER A 302 -3.11 7.17 -3.28
N TYR A 303 -3.74 7.47 -4.41
CA TYR A 303 -4.23 8.79 -4.79
C TYR A 303 -5.74 8.77 -4.70
N LYS A 304 -6.31 9.56 -3.78
CA LYS A 304 -7.76 9.61 -3.55
C LYS A 304 -8.31 10.97 -3.93
N LYS A 305 -9.42 10.97 -4.67
CA LYS A 305 -10.18 12.17 -4.99
C LYS A 305 -10.83 12.70 -3.70
N THR A 306 -10.51 13.92 -3.34
CA THR A 306 -11.10 14.69 -2.22
C THR A 306 -11.76 15.96 -2.76
N GLU A 307 -12.54 16.67 -1.94
CA GLU A 307 -13.14 17.96 -2.32
C GLU A 307 -12.09 19.01 -2.72
N CYS A 308 -10.84 18.86 -2.25
CA CYS A 308 -9.74 19.81 -2.48
C CYS A 308 -8.73 19.39 -3.56
N THR A 309 -8.79 18.15 -4.08
CA THR A 309 -7.83 17.68 -5.10
C THR A 309 -8.21 18.19 -6.49
N GLN A 310 -7.33 18.99 -7.10
CA GLN A 310 -7.59 19.63 -8.39
C GLN A 310 -7.57 18.65 -9.57
N ASN A 311 -6.77 17.58 -9.53
CA ASN A 311 -6.81 16.48 -10.50
C ASN A 311 -5.90 15.30 -10.10
N ILE A 312 -6.47 14.16 -9.68
CA ILE A 312 -5.70 12.98 -9.25
C ILE A 312 -4.80 12.38 -10.35
N VAL A 313 -5.19 12.49 -11.63
CA VAL A 313 -4.40 11.97 -12.75
C VAL A 313 -3.09 12.73 -12.88
N SER A 314 -3.16 14.05 -12.77
CA SER A 314 -1.96 14.91 -12.84
C SER A 314 -0.95 14.61 -11.74
N GLU A 315 -1.41 14.29 -10.53
CA GLU A 315 -0.57 13.91 -9.40
C GLU A 315 0.15 12.58 -9.66
N VAL A 316 -0.59 11.57 -10.13
CA VAL A 316 -0.03 10.25 -10.48
C VAL A 316 1.02 10.38 -11.58
N LEU A 317 0.74 11.16 -12.61
CA LEU A 317 1.66 11.40 -13.74
C LEU A 317 2.93 12.14 -13.29
N ALA A 318 2.79 13.17 -12.44
CA ALA A 318 3.91 13.93 -11.91
C ALA A 318 4.83 13.06 -11.03
N ASP A 319 4.24 12.18 -10.21
CA ASP A 319 4.99 11.23 -9.40
C ASP A 319 5.67 10.17 -10.27
N PHE A 320 4.98 9.61 -11.28
CA PHE A 320 5.58 8.67 -12.23
C PHE A 320 6.81 9.30 -12.93
N GLU A 321 6.65 10.50 -13.48
CA GLU A 321 7.73 11.24 -14.13
C GLU A 321 8.89 11.48 -13.16
N THR A 322 8.58 11.88 -11.93
CA THR A 322 9.59 12.16 -10.90
C THR A 322 10.34 10.91 -10.43
N ILE A 323 9.63 9.79 -10.25
CA ILE A 323 10.21 8.52 -9.78
C ILE A 323 11.11 7.91 -10.85
N LEU A 324 10.73 7.98 -12.12
CA LEU A 324 11.45 7.33 -13.23
C LEU A 324 12.29 8.28 -14.08
N LYS A 325 12.47 9.54 -13.65
CA LYS A 325 13.17 10.60 -14.38
C LYS A 325 14.55 10.17 -14.88
N ASP A 326 15.36 9.64 -13.96
CA ASP A 326 16.76 9.25 -14.20
C ASP A 326 16.95 7.71 -14.24
N GLN A 327 15.87 6.95 -14.47
CA GLN A 327 15.91 5.49 -14.64
C GLN A 327 16.60 5.13 -15.97
N LYS A 328 17.72 4.40 -15.90
CA LYS A 328 18.49 3.91 -17.06
C LYS A 328 18.45 2.39 -17.20
N THR A 329 18.31 1.69 -16.08
CA THR A 329 18.09 0.25 -15.98
C THR A 329 16.72 -0.12 -16.55
N CYS A 330 16.67 -1.30 -17.16
CA CYS A 330 15.44 -1.84 -17.71
C CYS A 330 14.48 -2.23 -16.58
N LEU A 331 13.21 -1.83 -16.69
CA LEU A 331 12.16 -2.35 -15.81
C LEU A 331 11.87 -3.80 -16.19
N GLU A 332 11.70 -4.65 -15.19
CA GLU A 332 11.24 -6.02 -15.38
C GLU A 332 9.78 -6.03 -15.82
N GLU A 333 8.92 -5.19 -15.24
CA GLU A 333 7.50 -5.10 -15.60
C GLU A 333 6.94 -3.66 -15.51
N LEU A 334 6.20 -3.24 -16.53
CA LEU A 334 5.29 -2.09 -16.51
C LEU A 334 3.86 -2.59 -16.68
N ARG A 335 2.99 -2.29 -15.71
CA ARG A 335 1.58 -2.71 -15.74
C ARG A 335 0.65 -1.51 -15.64
N LEU A 336 -0.26 -1.37 -16.59
CA LEU A 336 -1.32 -0.37 -16.54
C LEU A 336 -2.67 -1.10 -16.53
N TYR A 337 -3.40 -0.97 -15.42
CA TYR A 337 -4.71 -1.55 -15.23
C TYR A 337 -5.76 -0.44 -15.16
N PHE A 338 -6.69 -0.43 -16.11
CA PHE A 338 -7.77 0.54 -16.17
C PHE A 338 -9.12 -0.10 -15.88
N LEU A 339 -10.06 0.69 -15.36
CA LEU A 339 -11.46 0.30 -15.33
C LEU A 339 -12.05 0.18 -16.73
N SER A 340 -12.89 -0.82 -16.93
CA SER A 340 -13.67 -0.96 -18.16
C SER A 340 -14.95 -0.14 -18.17
N TYR A 341 -15.54 0.17 -17.02
CA TYR A 341 -16.80 0.94 -16.90
C TYR A 341 -16.82 1.86 -15.68
N ASP A 342 -17.53 2.99 -15.82
CA ASP A 342 -17.96 3.82 -14.69
C ASP A 342 -19.06 3.08 -13.92
N SER A 343 -18.74 2.53 -12.75
CA SER A 343 -19.69 1.81 -11.91
C SER A 343 -20.78 2.70 -11.30
N THR A 344 -20.72 4.03 -11.49
CA THR A 344 -21.65 4.97 -10.86
C THR A 344 -22.90 5.25 -11.69
N ASN A 345 -22.87 4.99 -13.00
CA ASN A 345 -24.03 5.14 -13.88
C ASN A 345 -24.50 3.76 -14.34
N LYS A 346 -25.51 3.21 -13.65
CA LYS A 346 -26.37 2.21 -14.28
C LYS A 346 -27.01 2.91 -15.48
N PRO A 347 -26.82 2.44 -16.73
CA PRO A 347 -27.50 3.05 -17.84
C PRO A 347 -29.00 2.77 -17.69
N GLU A 348 -29.80 3.84 -17.72
CA GLU A 348 -31.26 3.75 -17.85
C GLU A 348 -31.68 3.24 -19.24
N GLU A 349 -30.74 3.23 -20.19
CA GLU A 349 -30.92 2.74 -21.55
C GLU A 349 -30.38 1.31 -21.75
N PRO A 350 -30.97 0.52 -22.66
CA PRO A 350 -30.47 -0.80 -23.01
C PRO A 350 -29.00 -0.73 -23.44
N VAL A 351 -28.21 -1.70 -22.98
CA VAL A 351 -26.74 -1.81 -23.21
C VAL A 351 -26.34 -1.70 -24.70
N GLU A 352 -27.30 -1.94 -25.60
CA GLU A 352 -27.17 -1.87 -27.06
C GLU A 352 -27.09 -0.44 -27.63
N THR A 353 -27.56 0.61 -26.93
CA THR A 353 -27.45 2.02 -27.38
C THR A 353 -26.24 2.76 -26.82
N LEU A 354 -25.51 2.17 -25.87
CA LEU A 354 -24.27 2.72 -25.34
C LEU A 354 -23.15 2.50 -26.35
N ILE A 355 -22.93 3.50 -27.20
CA ILE A 355 -21.75 3.53 -28.07
C ILE A 355 -20.50 3.30 -27.19
N PRO A 356 -19.77 2.18 -27.35
CA PRO A 356 -18.69 1.74 -26.45
C PRO A 356 -17.39 2.56 -26.56
N GLU A 357 -17.43 3.69 -27.24
CA GLU A 357 -16.26 4.39 -27.76
C GLU A 357 -15.61 5.33 -26.76
N ARG A 358 -16.30 5.67 -25.66
CA ARG A 358 -15.74 6.56 -24.64
C ARG A 358 -15.09 5.73 -23.53
N LEU A 359 -13.76 5.59 -23.62
CA LEU A 359 -12.93 5.31 -22.45
C LEU A 359 -13.41 6.21 -21.30
N ASN A 360 -13.29 5.73 -20.06
CA ASN A 360 -13.41 6.62 -18.90
C ASN A 360 -12.54 7.85 -19.19
N PRO A 361 -13.09 9.09 -19.17
CA PRO A 361 -12.34 10.31 -19.48
C PRO A 361 -11.01 10.39 -18.72
N MET A 362 -10.98 9.87 -17.49
CA MET A 362 -9.80 9.78 -16.66
C MET A 362 -8.70 8.88 -17.25
N THR A 363 -9.07 7.74 -17.85
CA THR A 363 -8.13 6.84 -18.53
C THR A 363 -7.55 7.51 -19.77
N SER A 364 -8.40 8.18 -20.57
CA SER A 364 -7.93 8.90 -21.77
C SER A 364 -6.97 10.03 -21.39
N GLU A 365 -7.30 10.78 -20.35
CA GLU A 365 -6.45 11.83 -19.81
C GLU A 365 -5.11 11.27 -19.30
N PHE A 366 -5.15 10.16 -18.56
CA PHE A 366 -3.95 9.50 -18.08
C PHE A 366 -3.06 9.05 -19.23
N LEU A 367 -3.60 8.34 -20.23
CA LEU A 367 -2.82 7.82 -21.36
C LEU A 367 -2.21 8.95 -22.19
N ALA A 368 -2.95 10.03 -22.45
CA ALA A 368 -2.43 11.19 -23.16
C ALA A 368 -1.29 11.86 -22.38
N GLY A 369 -1.46 12.06 -21.07
CA GLY A 369 -0.39 12.62 -20.23
C GLY A 369 0.82 11.69 -20.10
N PHE A 370 0.59 10.38 -20.06
CA PHE A 370 1.62 9.37 -20.02
C PHE A 370 2.43 9.33 -21.32
N GLU A 371 1.76 9.39 -22.47
CA GLU A 371 2.38 9.50 -23.79
C GLU A 371 3.30 10.73 -23.85
N GLU A 372 2.83 11.89 -23.38
CA GLU A 372 3.63 13.11 -23.37
C GLU A 372 4.87 13.01 -22.47
N ILE A 373 4.77 12.31 -21.33
CA ILE A 373 5.94 12.00 -20.49
C ILE A 373 6.92 11.14 -21.27
N LEU A 374 6.45 10.08 -21.93
CA LEU A 374 7.31 9.17 -22.71
C LEU A 374 8.01 9.91 -23.87
N LYS A 375 7.30 10.78 -24.60
CA LYS A 375 7.87 11.61 -25.69
C LYS A 375 8.96 12.57 -25.20
N LYS A 376 8.81 13.15 -24.01
CA LYS A 376 9.78 14.10 -23.44
C LYS A 376 11.08 13.45 -22.99
N ARG A 377 11.12 12.12 -22.82
CA ARG A 377 12.34 11.41 -22.43
C ARG A 377 13.37 11.50 -23.55
N SER A 378 14.64 11.60 -23.18
CA SER A 378 15.75 11.66 -24.15
C SER A 378 16.00 10.34 -24.90
N GLY A 379 15.19 9.31 -24.67
CA GLY A 379 15.29 8.00 -25.29
C GLY A 379 14.12 7.10 -24.88
N LEU A 380 13.97 5.99 -25.61
CA LEU A 380 12.90 5.01 -25.38
C LEU A 380 13.03 4.38 -23.99
N MET A 381 11.88 4.11 -23.38
CA MET A 381 11.84 3.51 -22.05
C MET A 381 12.13 2.01 -22.15
N LYS A 382 13.11 1.53 -21.38
CA LYS A 382 13.48 0.11 -21.36
C LYS A 382 12.57 -0.66 -20.43
N VAL A 383 11.75 -1.56 -20.98
CA VAL A 383 10.80 -2.41 -20.25
C VAL A 383 10.88 -3.82 -20.83
N LYS A 384 10.99 -4.86 -20.00
CA LYS A 384 10.97 -6.27 -20.46
C LYS A 384 9.58 -6.81 -20.70
N LYS A 385 8.64 -6.49 -19.81
CA LYS A 385 7.25 -6.94 -19.89
C LYS A 385 6.28 -5.77 -19.79
N LEU A 386 5.44 -5.59 -20.80
CA LEU A 386 4.33 -4.65 -20.79
C LEU A 386 3.01 -5.41 -20.56
N VAL A 387 2.22 -4.95 -19.59
CA VAL A 387 0.87 -5.46 -19.33
C VAL A 387 -0.11 -4.30 -19.41
N LEU A 388 -1.08 -4.38 -20.31
CA LEU A 388 -2.16 -3.41 -20.49
C LEU A 388 -3.50 -4.10 -20.28
N SER A 389 -4.34 -3.57 -19.39
CA SER A 389 -5.67 -4.11 -19.14
C SER A 389 -6.75 -3.08 -19.40
N ASN A 390 -7.82 -3.51 -20.08
CA ASN A 390 -8.97 -2.71 -20.47
C ASN A 390 -8.59 -1.48 -21.32
N THR A 391 -7.78 -1.70 -22.35
CA THR A 391 -7.39 -0.69 -23.35
C THR A 391 -7.98 -1.03 -24.73
N ARG A 392 -8.27 0.00 -25.54
CA ARG A 392 -8.51 -0.16 -26.98
C ARG A 392 -7.18 -0.34 -27.73
N ALA A 393 -7.23 -0.61 -29.03
CA ALA A 393 -6.02 -0.80 -29.83
C ALA A 393 -5.20 0.50 -29.94
N GLU A 394 -5.89 1.63 -30.12
CA GLU A 394 -5.29 2.96 -30.23
C GLU A 394 -4.64 3.40 -28.90
N ASP A 395 -5.20 2.95 -27.78
CA ASP A 395 -4.66 3.23 -26.44
C ASP A 395 -3.33 2.51 -26.21
N VAL A 396 -3.17 1.29 -26.73
CA VAL A 396 -1.88 0.59 -26.70
C VAL A 396 -0.82 1.36 -27.49
N MET A 397 -1.21 2.01 -28.59
CA MET A 397 -0.32 2.82 -29.42
C MET A 397 0.14 4.13 -28.76
N GLN A 398 -0.50 4.56 -27.66
CA GLN A 398 0.00 5.68 -26.84
C GLN A 398 1.16 5.26 -25.92
N VAL A 399 1.44 3.96 -25.81
CA VAL A 399 2.49 3.42 -24.92
C VAL A 399 3.54 2.64 -25.70
N LEU A 400 3.12 1.63 -26.47
CA LEU A 400 3.99 0.64 -27.09
C LEU A 400 5.11 1.23 -27.96
N PRO A 401 4.86 2.21 -28.86
CA PRO A 401 5.89 2.77 -29.74
C PRO A 401 7.02 3.51 -29.02
N TYR A 402 6.80 3.89 -27.75
CA TYR A 402 7.77 4.65 -26.95
C TYR A 402 8.63 3.76 -26.03
N LEU A 403 8.46 2.43 -26.13
CA LEU A 403 9.29 1.46 -25.43
C LEU A 403 10.46 0.99 -26.31
N ASP A 404 11.59 0.66 -25.68
CA ASP A 404 12.78 0.16 -26.37
C ASP A 404 12.51 -1.25 -26.93
N PRO A 405 12.49 -1.43 -28.27
CA PRO A 405 12.14 -2.69 -28.89
C PRO A 405 13.16 -3.81 -28.62
N LYS A 406 14.41 -3.47 -28.29
CA LYS A 406 15.46 -4.47 -28.00
C LYS A 406 15.31 -5.11 -26.63
N HIS A 407 14.60 -4.44 -25.73
CA HIS A 407 14.42 -4.88 -24.35
C HIS A 407 13.03 -5.46 -24.10
N LEU A 408 12.02 -5.10 -24.91
CA LEU A 408 10.66 -5.61 -24.76
C LEU A 408 10.56 -7.07 -25.23
N GLU A 409 10.45 -7.99 -24.27
CA GLU A 409 10.36 -9.43 -24.53
C GLU A 409 8.92 -9.94 -24.49
N LYS A 410 8.06 -9.29 -23.70
CA LYS A 410 6.70 -9.79 -23.40
C LYS A 410 5.66 -8.69 -23.49
N LEU A 411 4.56 -8.98 -24.20
CA LEU A 411 3.38 -8.12 -24.26
C LEU A 411 2.13 -8.90 -23.85
N GLU A 412 1.41 -8.37 -22.86
CA GLU A 412 0.11 -8.88 -22.44
C GLU A 412 -0.96 -7.79 -22.53
N ILE A 413 -2.01 -8.07 -23.29
CA ILE A 413 -3.19 -7.22 -23.46
C ILE A 413 -4.41 -7.99 -22.94
N ASP A 414 -5.07 -7.47 -21.91
CA ASP A 414 -6.25 -8.08 -21.30
C ASP A 414 -7.50 -7.21 -21.46
N ARG A 415 -8.48 -7.67 -22.24
CA ARG A 415 -9.72 -6.93 -22.53
C ARG A 415 -10.94 -7.49 -21.79
N ARG A 416 -10.76 -8.38 -20.80
CA ARG A 416 -11.86 -9.06 -20.09
C ARG A 416 -12.89 -8.14 -19.42
N GLY A 417 -12.57 -6.87 -19.16
CA GLY A 417 -13.51 -5.95 -18.54
C GLY A 417 -14.56 -5.35 -19.49
N TYR A 418 -14.36 -5.40 -20.81
CA TYR A 418 -15.36 -4.93 -21.78
C TYR A 418 -16.40 -6.00 -22.00
N ALA A 419 -17.54 -5.90 -21.33
CA ALA A 419 -18.65 -6.85 -21.39
C ALA A 419 -19.48 -6.77 -22.70
N ILE A 420 -18.90 -6.31 -23.81
CA ILE A 420 -19.59 -6.24 -25.11
C ILE A 420 -18.89 -7.23 -26.07
N PRO A 421 -19.49 -8.42 -26.32
CA PRO A 421 -18.87 -9.53 -27.05
C PRO A 421 -18.49 -9.29 -28.52
N ASP A 422 -18.83 -8.12 -29.09
CA ASP A 422 -18.90 -7.95 -30.55
C ASP A 422 -18.10 -6.78 -31.13
N ILE A 423 -17.33 -6.03 -30.33
CA ILE A 423 -16.45 -4.99 -30.88
C ILE A 423 -15.14 -5.63 -31.33
N PRO A 424 -14.84 -5.65 -32.64
CA PRO A 424 -13.61 -6.27 -33.12
C PRO A 424 -12.38 -5.48 -32.65
N TYR A 425 -11.37 -6.21 -32.19
CA TYR A 425 -10.11 -5.65 -31.72
C TYR A 425 -9.06 -5.80 -32.82
N ASP A 426 -8.71 -4.67 -33.45
CA ASP A 426 -7.73 -4.65 -34.52
C ASP A 426 -6.31 -4.43 -33.96
N ILE A 427 -5.43 -5.38 -34.24
CA ILE A 427 -4.03 -5.36 -33.86
C ILE A 427 -3.08 -5.10 -35.04
N GLU A 428 -3.61 -4.80 -36.24
CA GLU A 428 -2.81 -4.63 -37.46
C GLU A 428 -1.77 -3.51 -37.32
N GLU A 429 -2.12 -2.37 -36.74
CA GLU A 429 -1.17 -1.26 -36.53
C GLU A 429 -0.10 -1.61 -35.48
N MET A 430 -0.47 -2.33 -34.42
CA MET A 430 0.49 -2.80 -33.42
C MET A 430 1.49 -3.78 -34.04
N ALA A 431 1.01 -4.68 -34.91
CA ALA A 431 1.82 -5.68 -35.59
C ALA A 431 2.90 -5.11 -36.53
N LYS A 432 2.75 -3.84 -36.93
CA LYS A 432 3.72 -3.10 -37.77
C LYS A 432 4.86 -2.46 -36.97
N THR A 433 4.75 -2.39 -35.64
CA THR A 433 5.76 -1.75 -34.79
C THR A 433 7.01 -2.60 -34.62
N GLU A 434 8.19 -1.98 -34.48
CA GLU A 434 9.44 -2.69 -34.21
C GLU A 434 9.36 -3.46 -32.87
N GLN A 435 8.66 -2.90 -31.89
CA GLN A 435 8.43 -3.50 -30.58
C GLN A 435 7.69 -4.83 -30.69
N TRP A 436 6.65 -4.91 -31.52
CA TRP A 436 5.91 -6.14 -31.75
C TRP A 436 6.78 -7.22 -32.40
N THR A 437 7.61 -6.83 -33.37
CA THR A 437 8.45 -7.79 -34.10
C THR A 437 9.53 -8.44 -33.25
N ASN A 438 9.94 -7.82 -32.14
CA ASN A 438 11.00 -8.34 -31.26
C ASN A 438 10.47 -9.15 -30.06
N LEU A 439 9.14 -9.32 -29.95
CA LEU A 439 8.53 -10.07 -28.85
C LEU A 439 8.94 -11.55 -28.86
N LYS A 440 9.16 -12.07 -27.65
CA LYS A 440 9.30 -13.52 -27.40
C LYS A 440 7.96 -14.13 -26.98
N GLU A 441 7.17 -13.38 -26.21
CA GLU A 441 5.88 -13.82 -25.69
C GLU A 441 4.78 -12.78 -25.94
N LEU A 442 3.66 -13.23 -26.52
CA LEU A 442 2.49 -12.40 -26.79
C LEU A 442 1.23 -13.03 -26.19
N LYS A 443 0.48 -12.26 -25.40
CA LYS A 443 -0.80 -12.69 -24.83
C LYS A 443 -1.88 -11.65 -25.12
N VAL A 444 -2.87 -12.00 -25.94
CA VAL A 444 -4.01 -11.13 -26.26
C VAL A 444 -5.30 -11.80 -25.82
N LYS A 445 -5.89 -11.30 -24.74
CA LYS A 445 -7.13 -11.80 -24.14
C LYS A 445 -8.31 -10.90 -24.54
N SER A 446 -8.69 -10.97 -25.81
CA SER A 446 -9.87 -10.31 -26.38
C SER A 446 -10.88 -11.34 -26.89
N GLU A 447 -12.18 -11.04 -26.82
CA GLU A 447 -13.26 -11.92 -27.29
C GLU A 447 -13.39 -11.99 -28.82
N LEU A 448 -12.92 -10.94 -29.52
CA LEU A 448 -13.00 -10.84 -30.97
C LEU A 448 -11.81 -10.05 -31.51
N ILE A 449 -10.79 -10.74 -32.05
CA ILE A 449 -9.66 -10.11 -32.76
C ILE A 449 -9.96 -10.16 -34.26
N SER A 450 -10.09 -9.00 -34.92
CA SER A 450 -10.46 -8.90 -36.34
C SER A 450 -9.30 -9.07 -37.32
N THR A 451 -8.07 -8.82 -36.87
CA THR A 451 -6.90 -8.85 -37.75
C THR A 451 -6.69 -10.25 -38.33
N PRO A 452 -6.49 -10.42 -39.64
CA PRO A 452 -6.14 -11.71 -40.23
C PRO A 452 -4.78 -12.22 -39.74
N ILE A 453 -4.65 -13.53 -39.52
CA ILE A 453 -3.43 -14.18 -38.99
C ILE A 453 -2.16 -13.76 -39.73
N GLN A 454 -2.19 -13.74 -41.07
CA GLN A 454 -1.03 -13.39 -41.89
C GLN A 454 -0.54 -11.95 -41.68
N LYS A 455 -1.44 -11.05 -41.26
CA LYS A 455 -1.11 -9.65 -40.99
C LYS A 455 -0.59 -9.40 -39.57
N MET A 456 -0.73 -10.38 -38.67
CA MET A 456 -0.35 -10.22 -37.27
C MET A 456 1.16 -10.35 -37.00
N ASN A 457 1.95 -10.79 -37.98
CA ASN A 457 3.41 -10.92 -37.88
C ASN A 457 3.90 -11.68 -36.62
N LEU A 458 3.41 -12.92 -36.46
CA LEU A 458 3.57 -13.72 -35.24
C LEU A 458 4.83 -14.59 -35.20
N THR A 459 5.62 -14.59 -36.27
CA THR A 459 6.64 -15.62 -36.53
C THR A 459 7.85 -15.52 -35.61
N ASN A 460 8.12 -14.34 -35.04
CA ASN A 460 9.27 -14.11 -34.16
C ASN A 460 9.03 -14.66 -32.73
N CYS A 461 7.78 -14.71 -32.27
CA CYS A 461 7.43 -15.21 -30.94
C CYS A 461 7.75 -16.70 -30.74
N SER A 462 8.04 -17.09 -29.51
CA SER A 462 8.09 -18.49 -29.06
C SER A 462 6.82 -18.91 -28.30
N GLU A 463 6.16 -17.97 -27.62
CA GLU A 463 4.89 -18.21 -26.94
C GLU A 463 3.83 -17.23 -27.41
N ILE A 464 2.67 -17.76 -27.84
CA ILE A 464 1.51 -16.96 -28.20
C ILE A 464 0.27 -17.54 -27.54
N PHE A 465 -0.52 -16.66 -26.92
CA PHE A 465 -1.87 -16.95 -26.50
C PHE A 465 -2.81 -15.87 -27.03
N MET A 466 -3.74 -16.26 -27.89
CA MET A 466 -4.85 -15.42 -28.33
C MET A 466 -6.15 -16.10 -27.98
N ARG A 467 -7.02 -15.40 -27.24
CA ARG A 467 -8.30 -16.00 -26.80
C ARG A 467 -9.18 -16.35 -27.98
N SER A 468 -9.46 -15.40 -28.87
CA SER A 468 -10.43 -15.56 -29.94
C SER A 468 -10.16 -14.60 -31.09
N VAL A 469 -9.83 -15.15 -32.26
CA VAL A 469 -9.85 -14.42 -33.54
C VAL A 469 -11.18 -14.63 -34.24
N THR A 470 -11.63 -13.68 -35.06
CA THR A 470 -12.93 -13.78 -35.75
C THR A 470 -13.00 -15.04 -36.60
N ARG A 471 -11.98 -15.28 -37.43
CA ARG A 471 -11.98 -16.36 -38.40
C ARG A 471 -10.58 -16.91 -38.59
N ILE A 472 -10.47 -18.24 -38.66
CA ILE A 472 -9.29 -18.94 -39.18
C ILE A 472 -9.68 -19.71 -40.43
N THR A 473 -8.83 -19.66 -41.44
CA THR A 473 -8.95 -20.47 -42.66
C THR A 473 -7.92 -21.60 -42.69
N SER A 474 -8.14 -22.59 -43.54
CA SER A 474 -7.14 -23.64 -43.80
C SER A 474 -5.78 -23.08 -44.24
N ASN A 475 -5.79 -22.01 -45.04
CA ASN A 475 -4.57 -21.31 -45.47
C ASN A 475 -3.82 -20.66 -44.30
N ASP A 476 -4.53 -20.17 -43.28
CA ASP A 476 -3.90 -19.60 -42.08
C ASP A 476 -3.17 -20.69 -41.29
N VAL A 477 -3.77 -21.88 -41.17
CA VAL A 477 -3.17 -23.04 -40.47
C VAL A 477 -1.94 -23.54 -41.23
N ILE A 478 -2.03 -23.61 -42.56
CA ILE A 478 -0.89 -23.97 -43.43
C ILE A 478 0.24 -22.93 -43.28
N PHE A 479 -0.08 -21.64 -43.40
CA PHE A 479 0.87 -20.55 -43.22
C PHE A 479 1.59 -20.61 -41.86
N LEU A 480 0.84 -20.82 -40.78
CA LEU A 480 1.43 -20.96 -39.44
C LEU A 480 2.32 -22.20 -39.34
N LYS A 481 1.89 -23.36 -39.85
CA LYS A 481 2.76 -24.57 -39.88
C LYS A 481 4.09 -24.27 -40.56
N GLU A 482 4.07 -23.70 -41.77
CA GLU A 482 5.28 -23.46 -42.56
C GLU A 482 6.24 -22.49 -41.84
N ASN A 483 5.71 -21.44 -41.23
CA ASN A 483 6.52 -20.44 -40.53
C ASN A 483 6.98 -20.90 -39.13
N LEU A 484 6.29 -21.87 -38.52
CA LEU A 484 6.61 -22.38 -37.18
C LEU A 484 7.43 -23.67 -37.18
N LEU A 485 7.66 -24.29 -38.35
CA LEU A 485 8.58 -25.42 -38.56
C LEU A 485 10.05 -24.99 -38.43
N THR A 486 10.39 -24.42 -37.27
CA THR A 486 11.73 -23.95 -36.94
C THR A 486 12.24 -24.64 -35.68
N PRO A 487 13.57 -24.80 -35.50
CA PRO A 487 14.16 -25.46 -34.32
C PRO A 487 14.08 -24.60 -33.04
N LYS A 488 12.95 -23.92 -32.77
CA LYS A 488 12.71 -23.21 -31.51
C LYS A 488 12.43 -24.21 -30.40
N LEU A 489 13.21 -24.15 -29.31
CA LEU A 489 13.18 -25.14 -28.23
C LEU A 489 11.85 -25.23 -27.47
N ASN A 490 11.10 -24.11 -27.36
CA ASN A 490 9.90 -23.98 -26.52
C ASN A 490 8.73 -23.32 -27.26
N LEU A 491 8.38 -23.83 -28.45
CA LEU A 491 7.24 -23.29 -29.20
C LEU A 491 5.91 -23.64 -28.54
N ARG A 492 5.09 -22.64 -28.21
CA ARG A 492 3.73 -22.80 -27.69
C ARG A 492 2.79 -21.73 -28.24
N PHE A 493 2.03 -22.06 -29.27
CA PHE A 493 1.05 -21.15 -29.86
C PHE A 493 -0.34 -21.71 -29.61
N ILE A 494 -1.23 -20.90 -29.07
CA ILE A 494 -2.63 -21.24 -28.82
C ILE A 494 -3.48 -20.08 -29.31
N ILE A 495 -4.29 -20.31 -30.33
CA ILE A 495 -5.16 -19.30 -30.94
C ILE A 495 -6.57 -19.91 -30.98
N GLY A 496 -7.47 -19.39 -30.15
CA GLY A 496 -8.90 -19.70 -30.28
C GLY A 496 -9.53 -18.89 -31.42
N PHE A 497 -10.65 -19.36 -31.95
CA PHE A 497 -11.36 -18.71 -33.05
C PHE A 497 -12.87 -18.87 -32.90
N LYS A 498 -13.66 -17.92 -33.43
CA LYS A 498 -15.11 -18.06 -33.53
C LYS A 498 -15.50 -18.97 -34.70
N ASP A 499 -14.96 -18.68 -35.88
CA ASP A 499 -15.26 -19.42 -37.11
C ASP A 499 -14.02 -20.10 -37.70
N PHE A 500 -14.16 -21.37 -38.09
CA PHE A 500 -13.17 -22.06 -38.92
C PHE A 500 -13.74 -22.30 -40.32
N VAL A 501 -13.09 -21.72 -41.33
CA VAL A 501 -13.44 -21.94 -42.73
C VAL A 501 -12.51 -23.02 -43.29
N GLU A 502 -13.05 -24.23 -43.34
CA GLU A 502 -12.35 -25.38 -43.88
C GLU A 502 -12.35 -25.37 -45.41
N ASP A 503 -11.18 -25.57 -46.00
CA ASP A 503 -10.96 -25.76 -47.42
C ASP A 503 -10.43 -27.19 -47.61
N PRO A 504 -10.90 -27.97 -48.61
CA PRO A 504 -10.36 -29.29 -48.94
C PRO A 504 -8.83 -29.35 -49.01
N GLN A 505 -8.18 -28.24 -49.40
CA GLN A 505 -6.73 -28.13 -49.48
C GLN A 505 -6.01 -28.46 -48.16
N LEU A 506 -6.64 -28.31 -47.00
CA LEU A 506 -5.97 -28.64 -45.72
C LEU A 506 -5.50 -30.10 -45.68
N ASN A 507 -6.37 -31.02 -46.10
CA ASN A 507 -6.04 -32.44 -46.12
C ASN A 507 -5.07 -32.79 -47.25
N ASP A 508 -5.14 -32.09 -48.39
CA ASP A 508 -4.18 -32.25 -49.49
C ASP A 508 -2.76 -31.84 -49.05
N PHE A 509 -2.63 -30.78 -48.25
CA PHE A 509 -1.33 -30.28 -47.77
C PHE A 509 -0.81 -30.99 -46.51
N PHE A 510 -1.68 -31.42 -45.61
CA PHE A 510 -1.28 -32.04 -44.33
C PHE A 510 -1.29 -33.56 -44.38
N GLY A 511 -2.02 -34.16 -45.33
CA GLY A 511 -2.43 -35.55 -45.27
C GLY A 511 -3.52 -35.79 -44.21
N PRO A 512 -4.00 -37.04 -44.08
CA PRO A 512 -4.96 -37.38 -43.05
C PRO A 512 -4.38 -37.11 -41.65
N PRO A 513 -5.19 -36.59 -40.71
CA PRO A 513 -4.77 -36.47 -39.30
C PRO A 513 -4.39 -37.83 -38.74
N ARG A 514 -3.36 -37.86 -37.88
CA ARG A 514 -2.93 -39.10 -37.21
C ARG A 514 -4.02 -39.61 -36.28
N ASN A 515 -4.58 -38.71 -35.47
CA ASN A 515 -5.67 -39.02 -34.54
C ASN A 515 -6.84 -38.07 -34.76
N THR A 516 -8.06 -38.61 -34.70
CA THR A 516 -9.31 -37.86 -34.74
C THR A 516 -10.19 -38.25 -33.56
N PHE A 517 -10.58 -37.26 -32.75
CA PHE A 517 -11.46 -37.45 -31.61
C PHE A 517 -12.65 -36.50 -31.74
N GLY A 518 -13.75 -36.96 -32.33
CA GLY A 518 -14.87 -36.10 -32.70
C GLY A 518 -14.43 -35.05 -33.74
N THR A 519 -14.55 -33.77 -33.41
CA THR A 519 -14.11 -32.64 -34.25
C THR A 519 -12.62 -32.30 -34.11
N ARG A 520 -11.94 -32.87 -33.10
CA ARG A 520 -10.52 -32.64 -32.83
C ARG A 520 -9.65 -33.44 -33.79
N ARG A 521 -8.67 -32.78 -34.42
CA ARG A 521 -7.72 -33.35 -35.37
C ARG A 521 -6.28 -33.07 -34.94
N LEU A 522 -5.45 -34.11 -34.98
CA LEU A 522 -4.06 -34.04 -34.54
C LEU A 522 -3.10 -34.45 -35.68
N TRP A 523 -2.11 -33.60 -35.95
CA TRP A 523 -1.01 -33.88 -36.87
C TRP A 523 0.34 -33.73 -36.18
N TYR A 524 1.33 -34.47 -36.68
CA TYR A 524 2.71 -34.39 -36.22
C TYR A 524 3.63 -34.26 -37.42
N PHE A 525 4.49 -33.24 -37.40
CA PHE A 525 5.47 -32.99 -38.47
C PHE A 525 6.89 -32.97 -37.91
N PRO A 526 7.88 -33.65 -38.53
CA PRO A 526 9.26 -33.59 -38.07
C PRO A 526 9.81 -32.16 -38.22
N ILE A 527 10.49 -31.65 -37.19
CA ILE A 527 11.14 -30.34 -37.26
C ILE A 527 12.51 -30.51 -37.91
N PRO A 528 12.79 -29.87 -39.07
CA PRO A 528 14.06 -30.02 -39.78
C PRO A 528 15.27 -29.68 -38.90
N GLY A 529 16.35 -30.45 -39.03
CA GLY A 529 17.60 -30.21 -38.30
C GLY A 529 17.55 -30.54 -36.80
N THR A 530 16.51 -31.22 -36.33
CA THR A 530 16.40 -31.66 -34.93
C THR A 530 16.31 -33.18 -34.83
N ASN A 531 17.04 -33.75 -33.87
CA ASN A 531 16.96 -35.19 -33.60
C ASN A 531 15.73 -35.48 -32.73
N GLY A 532 14.66 -35.96 -33.36
CA GLY A 532 13.48 -36.46 -32.66
C GLY A 532 12.56 -35.37 -32.09
N LYS A 533 12.54 -34.15 -32.63
CA LYS A 533 11.47 -33.19 -32.30
C LYS A 533 10.42 -33.14 -33.40
N MET A 534 9.17 -33.06 -32.98
CA MET A 534 8.00 -32.97 -33.84
C MET A 534 7.23 -31.69 -33.51
N LEU A 535 6.63 -31.08 -34.51
CA LEU A 535 5.61 -30.06 -34.38
C LEU A 535 4.25 -30.77 -34.29
N GLU A 536 3.62 -30.69 -33.12
CA GLU A 536 2.23 -31.09 -32.92
C GLU A 536 1.31 -29.94 -33.34
N ILE A 537 0.33 -30.26 -34.18
CA ILE A 537 -0.77 -29.36 -34.54
C ILE A 537 -2.07 -30.00 -34.06
N ASP A 538 -2.76 -29.30 -33.16
CA ASP A 538 -4.03 -29.70 -32.55
C ASP A 538 -5.12 -28.70 -32.95
N LEU A 539 -6.06 -29.13 -33.77
CA LEU A 539 -7.16 -28.33 -34.29
C LEU A 539 -8.48 -28.84 -33.73
N CYS A 540 -9.17 -28.02 -32.94
CA CYS A 540 -10.52 -28.25 -32.42
C CYS A 540 -11.25 -26.90 -32.32
N GLU A 541 -11.77 -26.51 -31.16
CA GLU A 541 -12.29 -25.16 -30.86
C GLU A 541 -11.19 -24.06 -30.85
N ARG A 542 -9.93 -24.48 -30.99
CA ARG A 542 -8.75 -23.63 -31.10
C ARG A 542 -7.70 -24.37 -31.93
N VAL A 543 -6.77 -23.62 -32.49
CA VAL A 543 -5.57 -24.17 -33.10
C VAL A 543 -4.40 -24.03 -32.14
N SER A 544 -3.70 -25.13 -31.90
CA SER A 544 -2.52 -25.21 -31.03
C SER A 544 -1.33 -25.77 -31.80
N PHE A 545 -0.19 -25.09 -31.71
CA PHE A 545 1.09 -25.55 -32.23
C PHE A 545 2.08 -25.73 -31.08
N ARG A 546 2.70 -26.89 -30.97
CA ARG A 546 3.64 -27.21 -29.89
C ARG A 546 4.84 -28.00 -30.39
N GLY A 547 6.03 -27.67 -29.89
CA GLY A 547 7.19 -28.55 -30.04
C GLY A 547 7.13 -29.70 -29.04
N VAL A 548 7.15 -30.94 -29.53
CA VAL A 548 7.13 -32.17 -28.70
C VAL A 548 8.29 -33.10 -29.08
N TYR A 549 8.69 -33.99 -28.18
CA TYR A 549 9.70 -35.01 -28.47
C TYR A 549 9.06 -36.28 -29.04
N SER A 550 9.81 -36.98 -29.90
CA SER A 550 9.40 -38.22 -30.56
C SER A 550 9.20 -39.39 -29.60
N TYR A 551 9.57 -39.29 -28.32
CA TYR A 551 9.27 -40.33 -27.32
C TYR A 551 7.94 -40.08 -26.59
N SER A 552 7.46 -38.82 -26.58
CA SER A 552 6.08 -38.47 -26.20
C SER A 552 5.05 -39.02 -27.20
N TYR A 553 5.53 -39.37 -28.40
CA TYR A 553 4.83 -39.94 -29.54
C TYR A 553 4.30 -41.37 -29.31
N ASN A 554 4.89 -42.12 -28.36
CA ASN A 554 4.65 -43.57 -28.19
C ASN A 554 3.74 -43.92 -26.98
N LEU A 555 3.11 -42.94 -26.33
CA LEU A 555 2.30 -43.17 -25.11
C LEU A 555 0.79 -43.33 -25.36
N PHE A 556 0.34 -43.29 -26.61
CA PHE A 556 -1.07 -43.40 -26.98
C PHE A 556 -1.36 -44.48 -28.05
N ASP A 557 -0.44 -45.42 -28.27
CA ASP A 557 -0.70 -46.64 -29.06
C ASP A 557 -1.28 -47.75 -28.18
#